data_AF-A0A2V8L5Z5-F1
#
_entry.id   AF-A0A2V8L5Z5-F1
#
_cell.length_a   1.000
_cell.length_b   1.000
_cell.length_c   1.000
_cell.angle_alpha   90.00
_cell.angle_beta   90.00
_cell.angle_gamma   90.00
#
_symmetry.space_group_name_H-M   'P 1'
#
loop_
_entity.id
_entity.type
_entity.pdbx_description
1 polymer ?
#
loop_
_entity_poly.entity_id
_entity_poly.type
_entity_poly.pdbx_seq_one_letter_code
_entity_poly.pdbx_strand_id
1 'polypeptide(L)'
;LFGPPPSGMFRIWTNSTEGVSVTGVRGRYNERGDFLITTISPAPESSGATPSPLYFPHIVEGGGYTTQIIIFGDTPGLGTSGKVRYFSQSGAPLTVPLN
;
A
#
# COMPACT_ATOMS: atom_id res chain seq x y z
N LEU A 1 13.61 2.87 22.83
CA LEU A 1 13.95 3.74 21.68
C LEU A 1 13.66 2.96 20.40
N PHE A 2 12.72 3.40 19.56
CA PHE A 2 12.43 2.69 18.30
C PHE A 2 13.59 2.94 17.32
N GLY A 3 14.25 1.89 16.87
CA GLY A 3 15.31 1.99 15.84
C GLY A 3 14.79 2.60 14.53
N PRO A 4 15.71 3.01 13.63
CA PRO A 4 15.34 3.62 12.35
C PRO A 4 14.41 2.72 11.54
N PRO A 5 13.65 3.30 10.58
CA PRO A 5 12.90 2.51 9.61
C PRO A 5 13.80 1.43 8.99
N PRO A 6 13.33 0.19 8.80
CA PRO A 6 14.10 -0.83 8.09
C PRO A 6 14.44 -0.30 6.69
N SER A 7 15.72 -0.38 6.31
CA SER A 7 16.20 -0.03 4.98
C SER A 7 16.83 -1.24 4.30
N GLY A 8 16.61 -1.37 3.00
CA GLY A 8 17.11 -2.47 2.19
C GLY A 8 16.68 -2.33 0.74
N MET A 9 17.36 -3.06 -0.16
CA MET A 9 17.05 -3.13 -1.58
C MET A 9 16.42 -4.49 -1.88
N PHE A 10 15.25 -4.50 -2.52
CA PHE A 10 14.64 -5.71 -3.06
C PHE A 10 14.36 -5.50 -4.55
N ARG A 11 14.92 -6.37 -5.40
CA ARG A 11 14.78 -6.28 -6.86
C ARG A 11 13.88 -7.40 -7.37
N ILE A 12 12.81 -7.03 -8.07
CA ILE A 12 11.83 -7.95 -8.66
C ILE A 12 11.73 -7.66 -10.16
N TRP A 13 11.64 -8.72 -10.96
CA TRP A 13 11.64 -8.67 -12.41
C TRP A 13 10.53 -9.61 -12.90
N THR A 14 9.83 -9.23 -13.96
CA THR A 14 8.79 -10.04 -14.61
C THR A 14 8.88 -9.90 -16.13
N ASN A 15 8.50 -10.95 -16.85
CA ASN A 15 8.26 -10.89 -18.29
C ASN A 15 6.78 -10.63 -18.64
N SER A 16 5.90 -10.56 -17.64
CA SER A 16 4.49 -10.24 -17.83
C SER A 16 4.30 -8.77 -18.22
N THR A 17 3.47 -8.52 -19.23
CA THR A 17 3.08 -7.17 -19.65
C THR A 17 2.26 -6.43 -18.59
N GLU A 18 1.61 -7.16 -17.68
CA GLU A 18 0.82 -6.59 -16.57
C GLU A 18 1.68 -6.01 -15.44
N GLY A 19 2.99 -6.30 -15.44
CA GLY A 19 3.93 -5.81 -14.43
C GLY A 19 3.84 -6.51 -13.07
N VAL A 20 4.42 -5.88 -12.04
CA VAL A 20 4.43 -6.34 -10.65
C VAL A 20 4.01 -5.19 -9.74
N SER A 21 3.13 -5.47 -8.78
CA SER A 21 2.80 -4.56 -7.69
C SER A 21 3.36 -5.09 -6.37
N VAL A 22 3.89 -4.19 -5.53
CA VAL A 22 4.59 -4.54 -4.29
C VAL A 22 4.11 -3.65 -3.14
N THR A 23 3.89 -4.23 -1.98
CA THR A 23 3.75 -3.52 -0.71
C THR A 23 4.72 -4.07 0.32
N GLY A 24 5.26 -3.19 1.16
CA GLY A 24 5.99 -3.60 2.35
C GLY A 24 5.02 -3.72 3.53
N VAL A 25 5.24 -4.71 4.39
CA VAL A 25 4.54 -4.83 5.67
C VAL A 25 5.54 -5.03 6.80
N ARG A 26 5.24 -4.44 7.96
CA ARG A 26 5.97 -4.67 9.20
C ARG A 26 5.05 -5.35 10.19
N GLY A 27 5.37 -6.59 10.53
CA GLY A 27 4.75 -7.32 11.62
C GLY A 27 5.54 -7.16 12.92
N ARG A 28 4.85 -7.04 14.06
CA ARG A 28 5.42 -7.11 15.40
C ARG A 28 4.45 -7.78 16.37
N TYR A 29 4.99 -8.39 17.42
CA TYR A 29 4.21 -8.78 18.59
C TYR A 29 4.39 -7.73 19.69
N ASN A 30 3.29 -7.38 20.36
CA ASN A 30 3.37 -6.57 21.59
C ASN A 30 3.74 -7.46 22.79
N GLU A 31 3.88 -6.85 23.98
CA GLU A 31 4.21 -7.55 25.22
C GLU A 31 3.12 -8.54 25.69
N ARG A 32 1.88 -8.37 25.20
CA ARG A 32 0.75 -9.27 25.44
C ARG A 32 0.71 -10.45 24.47
N GLY A 33 1.53 -10.45 23.42
CA GLY A 33 1.54 -11.46 22.37
C GLY A 33 0.58 -11.21 21.22
N ASP A 34 -0.01 -10.01 21.11
CA ASP A 34 -0.89 -9.66 20.00
C ASP A 34 -0.07 -9.29 18.76
N PHE A 35 -0.52 -9.76 17.59
CA PHE A 35 0.09 -9.41 16.31
C PHE A 35 -0.36 -8.02 15.84
N LEU A 36 0.60 -7.16 15.55
CA LEU A 36 0.42 -5.82 15.00
C LEU A 36 1.02 -5.78 13.59
N ILE A 37 0.28 -5.22 12.63
CA ILE A 37 0.73 -5.05 11.25
C ILE A 37 0.58 -3.60 10.81
N THR A 38 1.58 -3.09 10.09
CA THR A 38 1.54 -1.78 9.45
C THR A 38 2.15 -1.84 8.06
N THR A 39 1.64 -1.05 7.14
CA THR A 39 2.18 -0.94 5.78
C THR A 39 3.45 -0.08 5.78
N ILE A 40 4.42 -0.47 4.95
CA ILE A 40 5.60 0.32 4.61
C ILE A 40 5.56 0.49 3.09
N SER A 41 5.50 1.72 2.59
CA SER A 41 5.51 1.97 1.15
C SER A 41 6.92 1.80 0.59
N PRO A 42 7.16 0.86 -0.36
CA PRO A 42 8.44 0.75 -1.04
C PRO A 42 8.62 1.95 -2.00
N ALA A 43 9.83 2.50 -2.06
CA ALA A 43 10.19 3.52 -3.03
C ALA A 43 10.91 2.87 -4.23
N PRO A 44 10.58 3.25 -5.48
CA PRO A 44 11.31 2.76 -6.65
C PRO A 44 12.79 3.22 -6.62
N GLU A 45 13.70 2.34 -7.06
CA GLU A 45 15.15 2.60 -7.10
C GLU A 45 15.50 3.71 -8.12
N SER A 46 14.72 3.87 -9.19
CA SER A 46 14.95 4.88 -10.24
C SER A 46 14.28 6.22 -9.92
N SER A 47 15.04 7.31 -9.98
CA SER A 47 14.52 8.68 -9.91
C SER A 47 13.77 9.04 -11.19
N GLY A 48 12.48 8.74 -11.23
CA GLY A 48 11.61 9.02 -12.36
C GLY A 48 10.19 8.64 -12.03
N ALA A 49 9.59 9.34 -11.05
CA ALA A 49 8.19 9.16 -10.71
C ALA A 49 7.32 9.71 -11.86
N THR A 50 7.11 8.90 -12.89
CA THR A 50 5.90 9.03 -13.70
C THR A 50 4.69 8.90 -12.75
N PRO A 51 3.62 9.70 -12.91
CA PRO A 51 2.39 9.54 -12.13
C PRO A 51 1.75 8.19 -12.48
N SER A 52 2.25 7.14 -11.84
CA SER A 52 1.75 5.79 -11.92
C SER A 52 0.65 5.63 -10.88
N PRO A 53 -0.40 4.83 -11.14
CA PRO A 53 -1.35 4.44 -10.11
C PRO A 53 -0.60 3.89 -8.89
N LEU A 54 -0.95 4.37 -7.70
CA LEU A 54 -0.51 3.78 -6.44
C LEU A 54 -1.35 2.53 -6.19
N TYR A 55 -0.69 1.40 -6.00
CA TYR A 55 -1.35 0.14 -5.70
C TYR A 55 -1.19 -0.21 -4.22
N PHE A 56 -2.30 -0.53 -3.56
CA PHE A 56 -2.34 -1.09 -2.23
C PHE A 56 -2.80 -2.56 -2.34
N PRO A 57 -1.87 -3.52 -2.52
CA PRO A 57 -2.20 -4.90 -2.88
C PRO A 57 -2.85 -5.70 -1.75
N HIS A 58 -2.94 -5.14 -0.54
CA HIS A 58 -3.61 -5.79 0.58
C HIS A 58 -4.47 -4.78 1.34
N ILE A 59 -5.77 -5.04 1.37
CA ILE A 59 -6.77 -4.33 2.17
C ILE A 59 -7.59 -5.39 2.93
N VAL A 60 -8.09 -5.02 4.11
CA VAL A 60 -8.90 -5.91 4.95
C VAL A 60 -10.24 -5.23 5.21
N GLU A 61 -11.31 -6.00 5.03
CA GLU A 61 -12.69 -5.61 5.32
C GLU A 61 -13.36 -6.75 6.09
N GLY A 62 -13.88 -6.48 7.29
CA GLY A 62 -14.58 -7.46 8.11
C GLY A 62 -13.71 -8.13 9.18
N GLY A 63 -14.27 -9.12 9.89
CA GLY A 63 -13.57 -9.83 10.98
C GLY A 63 -13.16 -8.93 12.17
N GLY A 64 -13.79 -7.77 12.32
CA GLY A 64 -13.44 -6.74 13.32
C GLY A 64 -12.37 -5.73 12.84
N TYR A 65 -11.89 -5.85 11.60
CA TYR A 65 -10.88 -4.95 11.02
C TYR A 65 -11.51 -4.00 9.99
N THR A 66 -10.93 -2.80 9.90
CA THR A 66 -11.25 -1.80 8.87
C THR A 66 -9.96 -1.30 8.22
N THR A 67 -10.05 -0.92 6.94
CA THR A 67 -8.94 -0.29 6.21
C THR A 67 -9.26 1.18 5.99
N GLN A 68 -8.37 2.08 6.42
CA GLN A 68 -8.48 3.52 6.14
C GLN A 68 -7.44 3.94 5.10
N ILE A 69 -7.88 4.61 4.05
CA ILE A 69 -7.00 5.20 3.02
C ILE A 69 -7.05 6.72 3.19
N ILE A 70 -5.91 7.32 3.56
CA ILE A 70 -5.79 8.77 3.75
C ILE A 70 -5.04 9.33 2.54
N ILE A 71 -5.67 10.30 1.85
CA ILE A 71 -5.09 10.98 0.68
C ILE A 71 -4.94 12.47 1.05
N PHE A 72 -3.76 13.02 0.80
CA PHE A 72 -3.48 14.44 0.96
C PHE A 72 -2.82 14.98 -0.32
N GLY A 73 -3.13 16.23 -0.65
CA GLY A 73 -2.48 16.93 -1.76
C GLY A 73 -1.05 17.31 -1.42
N ASP A 74 -0.25 17.52 -2.45
CA ASP A 74 1.15 17.96 -2.34
C ASP A 74 1.30 19.49 -2.30
N THR A 75 0.25 20.22 -2.74
CA THR A 75 0.29 21.67 -2.91
C THR A 75 -0.82 22.37 -2.10
N PRO A 76 -0.46 23.22 -1.13
CA PRO A 76 -1.44 23.98 -0.34
C PRO A 76 -2.36 24.83 -1.21
N GLY A 77 -3.67 24.79 -0.93
CA GLY A 77 -4.66 25.60 -1.65
C GLY A 77 -5.09 25.07 -3.02
N LEU A 78 -4.47 24.00 -3.51
CA LEU A 78 -4.92 23.31 -4.73
C LEU A 78 -5.66 22.02 -4.37
N GLY A 79 -6.90 21.89 -4.87
CA GLY A 79 -7.67 20.66 -4.72
C GLY A 79 -7.04 19.52 -5.52
N THR A 80 -6.67 18.43 -4.84
CA THR A 80 -6.21 17.20 -5.49
C THR A 80 -7.39 16.22 -5.57
N SER A 81 -7.60 15.58 -6.72
CA SER A 81 -8.66 14.59 -6.91
C SER A 81 -8.09 13.31 -7.54
N GLY A 82 -8.74 12.18 -7.26
CA GLY A 82 -8.34 10.87 -7.77
C GLY A 82 -9.49 9.87 -7.70
N LYS A 83 -9.27 8.68 -8.28
CA LYS A 83 -10.22 7.56 -8.19
C LYS A 83 -9.53 6.40 -7.48
N VAL A 84 -10.17 5.87 -6.44
CA VAL A 84 -9.80 4.58 -5.85
C VAL A 84 -10.58 3.48 -6.56
N ARG A 85 -9.88 2.41 -6.96
CA ARG A 85 -10.48 1.24 -7.61
C ARG A 85 -10.00 0.01 -6.86
N TYR A 86 -10.91 -0.94 -6.66
CA TYR A 86 -10.62 -2.19 -5.98
C TYR A 86 -10.56 -3.31 -6.99
N PHE A 87 -9.65 -4.26 -6.77
CA PHE A 87 -9.45 -5.41 -7.63
C PHE A 87 -9.30 -6.67 -6.78
N SER A 88 -9.80 -7.79 -7.28
CA SER A 88 -9.51 -9.12 -6.73
C SER A 88 -8.05 -9.51 -6.96
N GLN A 89 -7.61 -10.60 -6.33
CA GLN A 89 -6.27 -11.17 -6.59
C GLN A 89 -6.07 -11.60 -8.05
N SER A 90 -7.14 -11.85 -8.81
CA SER A 90 -7.08 -12.15 -10.24
C SER A 90 -7.10 -10.90 -11.13
N GLY A 91 -7.15 -9.69 -10.54
CA GLY A 91 -7.22 -8.43 -11.27
C GLY A 91 -8.63 -8.02 -11.71
N ALA A 92 -9.66 -8.78 -11.35
CA ALA A 92 -11.05 -8.43 -11.68
C ALA A 92 -11.53 -7.25 -10.81
N PRO A 93 -12.29 -6.27 -11.34
CA PRO A 93 -12.85 -5.19 -10.53
C PRO A 93 -13.70 -5.71 -9.37
N LEU A 94 -13.55 -5.11 -8.20
CA LEU A 94 -14.32 -5.43 -6.99
C LEU A 94 -15.13 -4.20 -6.55
N THR A 95 -16.35 -4.44 -6.07
CA THR A 95 -17.12 -3.44 -5.32
C THR A 95 -16.98 -3.76 -3.84
N VAL A 96 -16.30 -2.89 -3.11
CA VAL A 96 -16.11 -3.01 -1.66
C VAL A 96 -17.18 -2.12 -0.99
N PRO A 97 -18.03 -2.65 -0.09
CA PRO A 97 -18.89 -1.82 0.74
C PRO A 97 -18.01 -0.91 1.63
N LEU A 98 -17.87 0.34 1.23
CA LEU A 98 -17.24 1.34 2.07
C LEU A 98 -18.30 1.84 3.06
N ASN A 99 -18.33 1.25 4.24
CA ASN A 99 -19.12 1.76 5.36
C ASN A 99 -18.50 3.03 5.93
#